data_AF-A0A0G4KDD7-F1
#
_entry.id   AF-A0A0G4KDD7-F1
#
_cell.length_a   1.000
_cell.length_b   1.000
_cell.length_c   1.000
_cell.angle_alpha   90.00
_cell.angle_beta   90.00
_cell.angle_gamma   90.00
#
_symmetry.space_group_name_H-M   'P 1'
#
loop_
_entity.id
_entity.type
_entity.pdbx_description
1 polymer ?
#
loop_
_entity_poly.entity_id
_entity_poly.type
_entity_poly.pdbx_seq_one_letter_code
_entity_poly.pdbx_strand_id
1 'polypeptide(L)'
;MSQITTLLFDCDNTLVLSEELAFEASKSGTLSGTRAGIKVIGYVGPYPADRQPEMEKVLRDAGAVVIMKDWQEFPDILAKL
;
A
#
# COMPACT_ATOMS: atom_id res chain seq x y z
N MET A 1 11.17 14.48 22.11
CA MET A 1 10.85 13.10 21.69
C MET A 1 9.80 13.21 20.60
N SER A 2 10.01 12.59 19.45
CA SER A 2 8.98 12.45 18.42
C SER A 2 7.83 11.59 18.95
N GLN A 3 6.60 12.03 18.75
CA GLN A 3 5.43 11.21 19.10
C GLN A 3 5.18 10.19 17.99
N ILE A 4 4.87 8.95 18.37
CA ILE A 4 4.39 7.93 17.44
C ILE A 4 2.92 8.26 17.17
N THR A 5 2.59 8.65 15.94
CA THR A 5 1.20 9.00 15.55
C THR A 5 0.41 7.81 15.03
N THR A 6 1.11 6.79 14.52
CA THR A 6 0.52 5.68 13.78
C THR A 6 1.31 4.41 14.04
N LEU A 7 0.62 3.31 14.30
CA LEU A 7 1.18 1.96 14.35
C LEU A 7 0.42 1.11 13.34
N LEU A 8 1.14 0.56 12.35
CA LEU A 8 0.58 -0.33 11.33
C LEU A 8 1.03 -1.75 11.64
N PHE A 9 0.09 -2.69 11.64
CA PHE A 9 0.39 -4.11 11.74
C PHE A 9 0.46 -4.66 10.33
N ASP A 10 1.63 -5.16 9.95
CA ASP A 10 1.79 -5.90 8.71
C ASP A 10 1.16 -7.28 8.88
N CYS A 11 0.20 -7.62 8.03
CA CYS A 11 -0.31 -8.99 7.98
C CYS A 11 0.73 -9.80 7.21
N ASP A 12 1.29 -10.83 7.84
CA ASP A 12 2.40 -11.68 7.40
C ASP A 12 2.11 -12.53 6.14
N ASN A 13 1.70 -11.88 5.04
CA ASN A 13 1.08 -12.44 3.84
C ASN A 13 -0.24 -13.19 4.08
N THR A 14 -0.71 -13.24 5.33
CA THR A 14 -2.04 -13.74 5.70
C THR A 14 -3.00 -12.58 5.68
N LEU A 15 -3.47 -12.18 4.49
CA LEU A 15 -4.61 -11.27 4.39
C LEU A 15 -5.78 -11.94 5.09
N VAL A 16 -6.18 -11.41 6.24
CA VAL A 16 -7.37 -11.89 6.93
C VAL A 16 -8.53 -11.11 6.31
N LEU A 17 -9.65 -11.80 6.09
CA LEU A 17 -10.84 -11.17 5.49
C LEU A 17 -11.47 -10.08 6.40
N SER A 18 -10.84 -9.75 7.53
CA SER A 18 -11.22 -8.69 8.46
C SER A 18 -10.68 -7.31 8.09
N GLU A 19 -9.68 -7.21 7.20
CA GLU A 19 -9.08 -5.92 6.87
C GLU A 19 -9.84 -5.21 5.73
N GLU A 20 -10.25 -3.95 5.95
CA GLU A 20 -10.86 -3.13 4.89
C GLU A 20 -9.81 -2.45 3.99
N LEU A 21 -8.55 -2.39 4.44
CA LEU A 21 -7.44 -1.69 3.79
C LEU A 21 -6.10 -2.41 4.03
N ALA A 22 -5.28 -2.52 2.98
CA ALA A 22 -3.92 -3.07 3.03
C ALA A 22 -2.88 -2.15 2.40
N PHE A 23 -1.63 -2.28 2.83
CA PHE A 23 -0.47 -1.55 2.30
C PHE A 23 0.53 -2.54 1.72
N GLU A 24 0.89 -2.36 0.45
CA GLU A 24 1.77 -3.29 -0.23
C GLU A 24 2.76 -2.57 -1.14
N ALA A 25 4.01 -3.02 -1.11
CA ALA A 25 5.03 -2.57 -2.04
C ALA A 25 5.29 -3.63 -3.14
N SER A 26 4.72 -4.83 -3.02
CA SER A 26 4.98 -5.94 -3.92
C SER A 26 3.82 -6.18 -4.89
N LYS A 27 4.15 -6.66 -6.09
CA LYS A 27 3.14 -7.13 -7.07
C LYS A 27 2.29 -8.26 -6.49
N SER A 28 2.94 -9.24 -5.86
CA SER A 28 2.27 -10.45 -5.35
C SER A 28 1.31 -10.11 -4.23
N GLY A 29 1.73 -9.31 -3.24
CA GLY A 29 0.86 -8.92 -2.14
C GLY A 29 -0.28 -8.02 -2.60
N THR A 30 -0.02 -7.06 -3.48
CA THR A 30 -1.08 -6.21 -4.07
C THR A 30 -2.13 -7.04 -4.80
N LEU A 31 -1.69 -8.00 -5.61
CA LEU A 31 -2.60 -8.88 -6.35
C LEU A 31 -3.43 -9.76 -5.41
N SER A 32 -2.81 -10.29 -4.35
CA SER A 32 -3.50 -11.09 -3.33
C SER A 32 -4.55 -10.26 -2.58
N GLY A 33 -4.20 -9.06 -2.12
CA GLY A 33 -5.12 -8.15 -1.42
C GLY A 33 -6.32 -7.78 -2.27
N THR A 34 -6.05 -7.39 -3.52
CA THR A 34 -7.10 -7.05 -4.48
C THR A 34 -8.04 -8.23 -4.73
N ARG A 35 -7.50 -9.45 -4.91
CA ARG A 35 -8.31 -10.66 -5.15
C ARG A 35 -9.10 -11.10 -3.92
N ALA A 36 -8.65 -10.75 -2.72
CA ALA A 36 -9.40 -10.92 -1.48
C ALA A 36 -10.51 -9.86 -1.31
N GLY A 37 -10.62 -8.88 -2.21
CA GLY A 37 -11.61 -7.80 -2.13
C GLY A 37 -11.20 -6.64 -1.22
N ILE A 38 -9.94 -6.60 -0.79
CA ILE A 38 -9.40 -5.58 0.11
C ILE A 38 -8.90 -4.39 -0.72
N LYS A 39 -9.17 -3.15 -0.29
CA LYS A 39 -8.57 -1.97 -0.93
C LYS A 39 -7.07 -1.97 -0.64
N VAL A 40 -6.25 -1.87 -1.68
CA VAL A 40 -4.78 -1.85 -1.51
C VAL A 40 -4.20 -0.49 -1.86
N ILE A 41 -3.43 0.09 -0.93
CA ILE A 41 -2.54 1.21 -1.19
C ILE A 41 -1.19 0.65 -1.63
N GLY A 42 -0.79 0.96 -2.87
CA GLY A 42 0.51 0.60 -3.40
C GLY A 42 1.58 1.59 -2.93
N TYR A 43 2.59 1.14 -2.19
CA TYR A 43 3.65 2.00 -1.66
C TYR A 43 4.93 1.87 -2.48
N VAL A 44 5.36 2.97 -3.11
CA VAL A 44 6.59 3.00 -3.93
C VAL A 44 7.79 3.68 -3.25
N GLY A 45 7.61 4.26 -2.06
CA GLY A 45 8.67 4.97 -1.34
C GLY A 45 9.96 4.17 -1.05
N PRO A 46 9.95 2.83 -0.88
CA PRO A 46 11.18 2.06 -0.70
C PRO A 46 12.00 1.91 -1.98
N TYR A 47 11.41 2.18 -3.16
CA TYR A 47 12.10 2.03 -4.43
C TYR A 47 12.93 3.28 -4.76
N PRO A 48 14.12 3.09 -5.36
CA PRO A 48 14.89 4.17 -5.97
C PRO A 48 14.02 5.00 -6.93
N ALA A 49 14.26 6.31 -7.01
CA ALA A 49 13.40 7.23 -7.75
C ALA A 49 13.23 6.88 -9.25
N ASP A 50 14.26 6.30 -9.87
CA ASP A 50 14.24 5.81 -11.24
C ASP A 50 13.38 4.55 -11.44
N ARG A 51 13.17 3.77 -10.38
CA ARG A 51 12.30 2.57 -10.38
C ARG A 51 10.86 2.84 -9.97
N GLN A 52 10.57 3.95 -9.29
CA GLN A 52 9.21 4.26 -8.83
C GLN A 52 8.16 4.30 -9.96
N PRO A 53 8.43 4.85 -11.17
CA PRO A 53 7.45 4.84 -12.25
C PRO A 53 7.11 3.43 -12.76
N GLU A 54 8.11 2.55 -12.84
CA GLU A 54 7.93 1.13 -13.18
C GLU A 54 7.04 0.46 -12.13
N MET A 55 7.35 0.66 -10.86
CA MET A 55 6.63 0.03 -9.76
C MET A 55 5.22 0.56 -9.59
N GLU A 56 5.00 1.86 -9.77
CA GLU A 56 3.66 2.46 -9.81
C GLU A 56 2.78 1.73 -10.85
N LYS A 57 3.30 1.50 -12.06
CA LYS A 57 2.58 0.73 -13.08
C LYS A 57 2.32 -0.70 -12.63
N VAL A 58 3.32 -1.40 -12.09
CA VAL A 58 3.20 -2.78 -11.61
C VAL A 58 2.12 -2.93 -10.53
N LEU A 59 2.08 -2.02 -9.57
CA LEU A 59 1.13 -2.06 -8.46
C LEU A 59 -0.29 -1.69 -8.91
N ARG A 60 -0.44 -0.69 -9.79
CA ARG A 60 -1.74 -0.37 -10.41
C ARG A 60 -2.28 -1.53 -11.23
N ASP A 61 -1.44 -2.15 -12.07
CA ASP A 61 -1.82 -3.32 -12.87
C ASP A 61 -2.20 -4.52 -11.98
N ALA A 62 -1.66 -4.60 -10.76
CA ALA A 62 -2.00 -5.63 -9.77
C ALA A 62 -3.28 -5.32 -8.97
N GLY A 63 -3.82 -4.10 -9.06
CA GLY A 63 -5.09 -3.71 -8.44
C GLY A 63 -5.01 -2.68 -7.32
N ALA A 64 -3.84 -2.07 -7.06
CA ALA A 64 -3.76 -0.98 -6.10
C ALA A 64 -4.68 0.19 -6.49
N VAL A 65 -5.51 0.63 -5.54
CA VAL A 65 -6.51 1.69 -5.78
C VAL A 65 -5.88 3.08 -5.75
N VAL A 66 -4.74 3.22 -5.07
CA VAL A 66 -3.95 4.45 -4.98
C VAL A 66 -2.48 4.10 -4.82
N ILE A 67 -1.60 5.00 -5.26
CA ILE A 67 -0.16 4.88 -5.12
C ILE A 67 0.34 5.97 -4.18
N MET A 68 1.07 5.58 -3.15
CA MET A 68 1.71 6.45 -2.16
C MET A 68 3.22 6.48 -2.40
N LYS A 69 3.83 7.66 -2.49
CA LYS A 69 5.28 7.83 -2.72
C LYS A 69 6.00 8.17 -1.43
N ASP A 70 5.38 8.97 -0.58
CA ASP A 70 5.90 9.40 0.71
C ASP A 70 4.87 9.20 1.83
N TRP A 71 5.34 8.93 3.05
CA TRP A 71 4.48 8.78 4.23
C TRP A 71 3.72 10.05 4.60
N GLN A 72 4.18 11.23 4.18
CA GLN A 72 3.44 12.49 4.34
C GLN A 72 2.09 12.49 3.61
N GLU A 73 1.93 11.67 2.56
CA GLU A 73 0.68 11.56 1.81
C GLU A 73 -0.36 10.67 2.52
N PHE A 74 0.08 9.86 3.48
CA PHE A 74 -0.74 8.83 4.12
C PHE A 74 -2.04 9.37 4.75
N PRO A 75 -2.05 10.46 5.55
CA PRO A 75 -3.29 10.97 6.14
C PRO A 75 -4.30 11.42 5.08
N ASP A 76 -3.84 12.07 4.02
CA ASP A 76 -4.68 12.56 2.94
C ASP A 76 -5.22 11.42 2.05
N ILE A 77 -4.46 10.34 1.90
CA ILE A 77 -4.89 9.13 1.22
C ILE A 77 -5.97 8.42 2.05
N LEU A 78 -5.75 8.25 3.36
CA LEU A 78 -6.72 7.61 4.25
C LEU A 78 -8.06 8.36 4.26
N ALA A 79 -8.03 9.70 4.27
CA ALA A 79 -9.25 10.51 4.26
C ALA A 79 -10.12 10.32 2.98
N LYS A 80 -9.58 9.72 1.92
CA LYS A 80 -10.24 9.54 0.61
C LYS A 80 -10.74 8.11 0.38
N LEU A 81 -10.35 7.15 1.21
CA LEU A 81 -10.66 5.72 1.04
C LEU A 81 -11.77 5.27 1.99
#